data_AF-A0A2H9QB06-F1
#
_entry.id   AF-A0A2H9QB06-F1
#
_cell.length_a   1.000
_cell.length_b   1.000
_cell.length_c   1.000
_cell.angle_alpha   90.00
_cell.angle_beta   90.00
_cell.angle_gamma   90.00
#
_symmetry.space_group_name_H-M   'P 1'
#
loop_
_entity.id
_entity.type
_entity.pdbx_description
1 polymer ?
#
loop_
_entity_poly.entity_id
_entity_poly.type
_entity_poly.pdbx_seq_one_letter_code
_entity_poly.pdbx_strand_id
1 'polypeptide(L)'
;MEKEDEVRKYLLRKIYKLGAWGKHHVCESNLPKGFPSHLCSLVKDVAHDLKKEGLLVCRPSGHDSQWYLNRNKLKEIEQIIKEFLSK
;
A
#
# COMPACT_ATOMS: atom_id res chain seq x y z
N MET A 1 6.51 -0.35 16.38
CA MET A 1 7.54 -0.67 15.37
C MET A 1 7.21 -1.97 14.62
N GLU A 2 7.05 -3.11 15.30
CA GLU A 2 6.67 -4.38 14.62
C GLU A 2 5.31 -4.30 13.90
N LYS A 3 4.30 -3.73 14.56
CA LYS A 3 2.93 -3.63 14.01
C LYS A 3 2.81 -2.73 12.76
N GLU A 4 3.67 -1.72 12.65
CA GLU A 4 3.68 -0.81 11.50
C GLU A 4 4.34 -1.46 10.27
N ASP A 5 5.45 -2.18 10.49
CA ASP A 5 6.11 -2.96 9.45
C ASP A 5 5.21 -4.07 8.89
N GLU A 6 4.42 -4.73 9.76
CA GLU A 6 3.40 -5.69 9.32
C GLU A 6 2.32 -5.04 8.47
N VAL A 7 1.77 -3.90 8.90
CA VAL A 7 0.76 -3.16 8.13
C VAL A 7 1.31 -2.71 6.78
N ARG A 8 2.55 -2.24 6.75
CA ARG A 8 3.29 -1.84 5.55
C ARG A 8 3.41 -3.00 4.56
N LYS A 9 3.94 -4.14 5.01
CA LYS A 9 4.10 -5.35 4.19
C LYS A 9 2.77 -5.86 3.68
N TYR A 10 1.74 -5.91 4.54
CA TYR A 10 0.42 -6.36 4.16
C TYR A 10 -0.26 -5.42 3.16
N LEU A 11 -0.13 -4.11 3.34
CA LEU A 11 -0.70 -3.11 2.43
C LEU A 11 -0.09 -3.22 1.03
N LEU A 12 1.24 -3.29 0.94
CA LEU A 12 1.94 -3.52 -0.34
C LEU A 12 1.50 -4.84 -0.97
N ARG A 13 1.46 -5.94 -0.21
CA ARG A 13 1.00 -7.25 -0.71
C ARG A 13 -0.44 -7.20 -1.22
N LYS A 14 -1.34 -6.51 -0.51
CA LYS A 14 -2.73 -6.34 -0.91
C LYS A 14 -2.83 -5.61 -2.25
N ILE A 15 -2.21 -4.44 -2.38
CA ILE A 15 -2.24 -3.62 -3.60
C ILE A 15 -1.59 -4.39 -4.77
N TYR A 16 -0.51 -5.14 -4.49
CA TYR A 16 0.17 -6.00 -5.47
C TYR A 16 -0.75 -7.10 -6.00
N LYS A 17 -1.43 -7.83 -5.12
CA LYS A 17 -2.39 -8.88 -5.51
C LYS A 17 -3.57 -8.35 -6.32
N LEU A 18 -3.98 -7.11 -6.09
CA LEU A 18 -5.02 -6.43 -6.87
C LEU A 18 -4.53 -5.98 -8.25
N GLY A 19 -3.23 -6.10 -8.55
CA GLY A 19 -2.64 -5.65 -9.81
C GLY A 19 -2.74 -4.14 -10.00
N ALA A 20 -2.82 -3.37 -8.92
CA ALA A 20 -2.99 -1.93 -8.96
C ALA A 20 -1.68 -1.24 -9.38
N TRP A 21 -1.50 -1.15 -10.70
CA TRP A 21 -0.35 -0.55 -11.36
C TRP A 21 -0.81 0.51 -12.37
N GLY A 22 -0.62 1.79 -12.09
CA GLY A 22 -0.87 2.89 -13.03
C GLY A 22 -2.35 3.06 -13.40
N LYS A 23 -2.82 2.38 -14.45
CA LYS A 23 -4.24 2.43 -14.88
C LYS A 23 -5.19 1.77 -13.88
N HIS A 24 -4.72 0.70 -13.22
CA HIS A 24 -5.43 0.07 -12.11
C HIS A 24 -5.01 0.72 -10.79
N HIS A 25 -5.99 1.00 -9.92
CA HIS A 25 -5.79 1.73 -8.68
C HIS A 25 -6.74 1.23 -7.58
N VAL A 26 -6.42 1.61 -6.36
CA VAL A 26 -7.23 1.42 -5.16
C VAL A 26 -7.59 2.81 -4.63
N CYS A 27 -8.87 3.08 -4.39
CA CYS A 27 -9.28 4.34 -3.77
C CYS A 27 -8.79 4.42 -2.31
N GLU A 28 -8.51 5.61 -1.79
CA GLU A 28 -7.99 5.80 -0.42
C GLU A 28 -8.89 5.17 0.64
N SER A 29 -10.21 5.33 0.48
CA SER A 29 -11.22 4.69 1.34
C SER A 29 -11.18 3.16 1.33
N ASN A 30 -10.62 2.56 0.28
CA ASN A 30 -10.48 1.11 0.13
C ASN A 30 -9.14 0.57 0.66
N LEU A 31 -8.16 1.42 0.95
CA LEU A 31 -6.87 1.02 1.53
C LEU A 31 -7.03 0.24 2.85
N PRO A 32 -7.81 0.70 3.85
CA PRO A 32 -7.98 -0.03 5.12
C PRO A 32 -8.91 -1.24 5.03
N LYS A 33 -9.63 -1.48 3.93
CA LYS A 33 -10.53 -2.64 3.81
C LYS A 33 -9.77 -3.96 4.01
N GLY A 34 -10.28 -4.83 4.87
CA GLY A 34 -9.63 -6.11 5.21
C GLY A 34 -8.57 -6.02 6.32
N PHE A 35 -8.32 -4.83 6.88
CA PHE A 35 -7.61 -4.68 8.14
C PHE A 35 -8.59 -4.59 9.32
N PRO A 36 -8.18 -4.97 10.54
CA PRO A 36 -8.92 -4.67 11.77
C PRO A 36 -9.25 -3.17 11.90
N SER A 37 -10.43 -2.85 12.43
CA SER A 37 -10.92 -1.46 12.55
C SER A 37 -9.97 -0.53 13.31
N HIS A 38 -9.30 -1.06 14.35
CA HIS A 38 -8.33 -0.32 15.15
C HIS A 38 -7.03 0.02 14.41
N LEU A 39 -6.82 -0.51 13.19
CA LEU A 39 -5.65 -0.21 12.34
C LEU A 39 -5.99 0.68 11.15
N CYS A 40 -7.24 1.07 10.95
CA CYS A 40 -7.65 1.85 9.78
C CYS A 40 -6.88 3.17 9.63
N SER A 41 -6.64 3.89 10.73
CA SER A 41 -5.85 5.12 10.72
C SER A 41 -4.39 4.83 10.37
N LEU A 42 -3.79 3.84 11.03
CA LEU A 42 -2.40 3.42 10.77
C LEU A 42 -2.17 3.00 9.32
N VAL A 43 -3.13 2.30 8.69
CA VAL A 43 -3.04 1.92 7.27
C VAL A 43 -2.93 3.13 6.37
N LYS A 44 -3.68 4.22 6.67
CA LYS A 44 -3.61 5.45 5.89
C LYS A 44 -2.28 6.15 6.10
N ASP A 45 -1.82 6.26 7.35
CA ASP A 45 -0.52 6.87 7.67
C ASP A 45 0.62 6.15 6.95
N VAL A 46 0.64 4.82 7.03
CA VAL A 46 1.60 3.96 6.31
C VAL A 46 1.50 4.14 4.80
N ALA A 47 0.31 4.30 4.23
CA ALA A 47 0.17 4.56 2.80
C ALA A 47 0.85 5.89 2.41
N HIS A 48 0.67 6.94 3.21
CA HIS A 48 1.32 8.24 2.99
C HIS A 48 2.84 8.15 3.12
N ASP A 49 3.37 7.36 4.06
CA ASP A 49 4.81 7.15 4.20
C ASP A 49 5.39 6.35 3.03
N LEU A 50 4.71 5.28 2.59
CA LEU A 50 5.04 4.55 1.37
C LEU A 50 5.03 5.44 0.12
N LYS A 51 4.17 6.48 0.08
CA LYS A 51 4.18 7.48 -0.98
C LYS A 51 5.40 8.40 -0.89
N LYS A 52 5.79 8.86 0.30
CA LYS A 52 7.00 9.67 0.50
C LYS A 52 8.25 8.93 0.06
N GLU A 53 8.30 7.62 0.30
CA GLU A 53 9.38 6.74 -0.15
C GLU A 53 9.32 6.38 -1.65
N GLY A 54 8.22 6.74 -2.31
CA GLY A 54 8.00 6.48 -3.73
C GLY A 54 7.62 5.03 -4.06
N LEU A 55 7.24 4.21 -3.08
CA LEU A 55 6.73 2.84 -3.30
C LEU A 55 5.27 2.84 -3.74
N LEU A 56 4.50 3.80 -3.23
CA LEU A 56 3.14 4.11 -3.69
C LEU A 56 3.11 5.42 -4.46
N VAL A 57 2.16 5.51 -5.38
CA VAL A 57 1.82 6.75 -6.07
C VAL A 57 0.35 7.04 -5.79
N CYS A 58 0.08 8.29 -5.45
CA CYS A 58 -1.26 8.80 -5.20
C CYS A 58 -1.58 9.88 -6.23
N ARG A 59 -2.72 9.73 -6.91
CA ARG A 59 -3.29 10.77 -7.78
C ARG A 59 -4.57 11.30 -7.15
N PRO A 60 -4.75 12.62 -7.05
CA PRO A 60 -6.03 13.17 -6.65
C PRO A 60 -7.10 12.83 -7.70
N SER A 61 -8.31 12.52 -7.26
CA SER A 61 -9.50 12.51 -8.11
C SER A 61 -10.60 13.35 -7.45
N GLY A 62 -11.60 13.77 -8.22
CA GLY A 62 -12.70 14.60 -7.70
C GLY A 62 -13.56 13.93 -6.62
N HIS A 63 -13.42 12.62 -6.41
CA HIS A 63 -14.20 11.87 -5.42
C HIS A 63 -13.34 11.26 -4.31
N ASP A 64 -12.30 10.51 -4.69
CA ASP A 64 -11.40 9.83 -3.75
C ASP A 64 -10.01 9.68 -4.37
N SER A 65 -8.95 9.80 -3.57
CA SER A 65 -7.58 9.68 -4.08
C SER A 65 -7.33 8.28 -4.62
N GLN A 66 -6.67 8.18 -5.77
CA GLN A 66 -6.33 6.92 -6.42
C GLN A 66 -4.90 6.51 -6.08
N TRP A 67 -4.75 5.33 -5.50
CA TRP A 67 -3.48 4.78 -5.03
C TRP A 67 -3.07 3.56 -5.84
N TYR A 68 -1.81 3.49 -6.26
CA TYR A 68 -1.27 2.35 -6.99
C TYR A 68 0.23 2.21 -6.73
N LEU A 69 0.78 1.03 -7.02
CA LEU A 69 2.20 0.76 -6.82
C LEU A 69 3.07 1.47 -7.86
N ASN A 70 4.24 1.91 -7.43
CA ASN A 70 5.22 2.49 -8.32
C ASN A 70 5.96 1.39 -9.10
N ARG A 71 5.74 1.33 -10.42
CA ARG A 71 6.41 0.35 -11.31
C ARG A 71 7.93 0.47 -11.29
N ASN A 72 8.46 1.68 -11.10
CA ASN A 72 9.90 1.92 -11.04
C ASN A 72 10.55 1.32 -9.78
N LYS A 73 9.73 0.98 -8.78
CA LYS A 73 10.14 0.37 -7.51
C LYS A 73 9.70 -1.10 -7.38
N LEU A 74 9.31 -1.74 -8.48
CA LEU A 74 8.78 -3.11 -8.48
C LEU A 74 9.67 -4.09 -7.71
N LYS A 75 10.98 -4.12 -8.00
CA LYS A 75 11.93 -5.04 -7.35
C LYS A 75 11.99 -4.84 -5.83
N GLU A 76 11.97 -3.58 -5.39
CA GLU A 76 12.00 -3.22 -3.96
C GLU A 76 10.71 -3.64 -3.26
N ILE A 77 9.56 -3.40 -3.90
CA ILE A 77 8.24 -3.83 -3.43
C ILE A 77 8.19 -5.36 -3.31
N GLU A 78 8.66 -6.08 -4.32
CA GLU A 78 8.69 -7.55 -4.32
C GLU A 78 9.61 -8.10 -3.23
N GLN A 79 10.75 -7.46 -2.97
CA GLN A 79 11.63 -7.83 -1.88
C GLN A 79 10.94 -7.69 -0.52
N ILE A 80 10.31 -6.54 -0.25
CA ILE A 80 9.57 -6.29 1.01
C ILE A 80 8.46 -7.33 1.21
N ILE A 81 7.72 -7.65 0.14
CA ILE A 81 6.67 -8.67 0.18
C ILE A 81 7.24 -10.08 0.39
N LYS A 82 8.39 -10.40 -0.22
CA LYS A 82 9.02 -11.72 -0.08
C LYS A 82 9.53 -11.94 1.34
N GLU A 83 10.17 -10.93 1.94
CA GLU A 83 10.63 -10.96 3.34
C GLU A 83 9.47 -11.21 4.32
N PHE A 84 8.26 -10.77 3.98
CA PHE A 84 7.05 -11.06 4.75
C PHE A 84 6.59 -12.52 4.65
N LEU A 85 6.79 -13.18 3.50
CA LEU A 85 6.36 -14.57 3.27
C LEU A 85 7.39 -15.61 3.71
N SER A 86 8.64 -15.20 3.92
CA SER A 86 9.73 -16.08 4.39
C SER A 86 9.83 -16.21 5.92
N LYS A 87 8.95 -15.52 6.65
CA LYS A 87 8.74 -15.67 8.10
C LYS A 87 7.49 -16.49 8.35
#